data_AF-A0A0A8EHZ5-F1
#
_entry.id   AF-A0A0A8EHZ5-F1
#
_cell.length_a   1.000
_cell.length_b   1.000
_cell.length_c   1.000
_cell.angle_alpha   90.00
_cell.angle_beta   90.00
_cell.angle_gamma   90.00
#
_symmetry.space_group_name_H-M   'P 1'
#
loop_
_entity.id
_entity.type
_entity.pdbx_description
1 polymer ?
#
loop_
_entity_poly.entity_id
_entity_poly.type
_entity_poly.pdbx_seq_one_letter_code
_entity_poly.pdbx_strand_id
1 'polypeptide(L)' 'MPEGPVRTEAEAWLSWAKTHVRALDPLSGPLRLPEVPAPRHDDLKPFLNGWSPYGPFDR' A
#
# COMPACT_ATOMS: atom_id res chain seq x y z
N MET A 1 24.23 -16.62 30.24
CA MET A 1 23.89 -16.08 28.90
C MET A 1 24.71 -16.87 27.90
N PRO A 2 24.26 -17.13 26.64
CA PRO A 2 25.16 -17.73 25.67
C PRO A 2 26.40 -16.85 25.54
N GLU A 3 27.58 -17.44 25.73
CA GLU A 3 28.87 -16.76 25.74
C GLU A 3 29.45 -16.78 24.31
N GLY A 4 30.09 -15.69 23.87
CA GLY A 4 30.92 -15.70 22.66
C GLY A 4 30.16 -15.66 21.31
N PRO A 5 30.67 -16.32 20.25
CA PRO A 5 30.24 -16.14 18.85
C PRO A 5 28.74 -16.32 18.60
N VAL A 6 28.10 -17.26 19.30
CA VAL A 6 26.66 -17.56 19.18
C VAL A 6 25.81 -16.35 19.56
N ARG A 7 26.24 -15.60 20.59
CA ARG A 7 25.55 -14.38 21.00
C ARG A 7 25.68 -13.30 19.93
N THR A 8 26.86 -13.13 19.36
CA THR A 8 27.12 -12.15 18.30
C THR A 8 26.30 -12.46 17.05
N GLU A 9 26.20 -13.73 16.66
CA GLU A 9 25.35 -14.17 15.54
C GLU A 9 23.87 -13.91 15.81
N ALA A 10 23.40 -14.24 17.02
CA ALA A 10 22.02 -13.97 17.40
C ALA A 10 21.69 -12.46 17.40
N GLU A 11 22.60 -11.62 17.90
CA GLU A 11 22.47 -10.16 17.88
C GLU A 11 22.47 -9.60 16.46
N ALA A 12 23.33 -10.13 15.57
CA ALA A 12 23.37 -9.76 14.17
C ALA A 12 22.07 -10.11 13.45
N TRP A 13 21.54 -11.32 13.68
CA TRP A 13 20.28 -11.77 13.10
C TRP A 13 19.10 -10.92 13.60
N LEU A 14 19.08 -10.59 14.88
CA LEU A 14 18.07 -9.71 15.47
C LEU A 14 18.14 -8.28 14.89
N SER A 15 19.34 -7.74 14.70
CA SER A 15 19.56 -6.44 14.07
C SER A 15 19.06 -6.41 12.62
N TRP A 16 19.40 -7.45 11.86
CA TRP A 16 18.93 -7.63 10.50
C TRP A 16 17.39 -7.72 10.45
N ALA A 17 16.78 -8.57 11.27
CA ALA A 17 15.33 -8.78 11.27
C ALA A 17 14.57 -7.49 11.61
N LYS A 18 15.03 -6.73 12.61
CA LYS A 18 14.45 -5.42 12.96
C LYS A 18 14.54 -4.42 11.80
N THR A 19 15.68 -4.38 11.12
CA THR A 19 15.90 -3.50 9.97
C THR A 19 15.00 -3.89 8.81
N HIS A 20 14.87 -5.20 8.55
CA HIS A 20 14.05 -5.73 7.46
C HIS A 20 12.56 -5.43 7.69
N VAL A 21 12.04 -5.66 8.89
CA VAL A 21 10.64 -5.34 9.23
C VAL A 21 10.35 -3.85 9.05
N ARG A 22 11.25 -2.96 9.50
CA ARG A 22 11.10 -1.52 9.28
C ARG A 22 11.10 -1.12 7.80
N ALA A 23 11.88 -1.81 6.97
CA ALA A 23 11.93 -1.52 5.53
C ALA A 23 10.65 -1.96 4.79
N LEU A 24 9.97 -2.99 5.28
CA LEU A 24 8.71 -3.48 4.71
C LEU A 24 7.48 -2.73 5.22
N ASP A 25 7.58 -2.05 6.36
CA ASP A 25 6.48 -1.29 6.91
C ASP A 25 6.14 -0.09 5.99
N PRO A 26 4.97 -0.08 5.34
CA PRO A 26 4.58 1.01 4.44
C PRO A 26 4.44 2.35 5.16
N LEU A 27 4.38 2.36 6.49
CA LEU A 27 4.27 3.54 7.34
C LEU A 27 5.64 4.07 7.81
N SER A 28 6.73 3.34 7.55
CA SER A 28 8.08 3.74 7.97
C SER A 28 8.71 4.81 7.06
N GLY A 29 8.08 5.15 5.94
CA GLY A 29 8.46 6.26 5.06
C GLY A 29 7.40 7.36 4.98
N PRO A 30 7.66 8.45 4.25
CA PRO A 30 6.64 9.45 3.95
C PRO A 30 5.44 8.79 3.31
N LEU A 31 4.28 8.91 3.95
CA LEU A 31 3.02 8.42 3.40
C LEU A 31 2.77 9.15 2.08
N ARG A 32 2.65 8.38 1.00
CA ARG A 32 2.25 8.92 -0.30
C ARG A 32 0.78 8.60 -0.52
N LEU A 33 0.03 9.62 -0.90
CA LEU A 33 -1.33 9.41 -1.40
C LEU A 33 -1.20 8.55 -2.67
N PRO A 34 -1.95 7.44 -2.80
CA PRO A 34 -2.02 6.74 -4.06
C PRO A 34 -2.53 7.70 -5.14
N GLU A 35 -2.08 7.49 -6.37
CA GLU A 35 -2.58 8.27 -7.49
C GLU A 35 -4.09 8.03 -7.64
N VAL A 36 -4.88 9.09 -7.46
CA VAL A 36 -6.32 9.02 -7.66
C VAL A 36 -6.58 9.19 -9.15
N PRO A 37 -7.18 8.20 -9.83
CA PRO A 37 -7.48 8.33 -11.24
C PRO A 37 -8.51 9.44 -11.47
N ALA A 38 -8.41 10.12 -12.61
CA ALA A 38 -9.44 11.09 -13.02
C ALA A 38 -10.80 10.37 -13.16
N PRO A 39 -11.91 10.98 -12.69
CA PRO A 39 -13.22 10.37 -12.78
C PRO A 39 -13.61 10.17 -14.24
N ARG A 40 -14.08 8.97 -14.56
CA ARG A 40 -14.57 8.59 -15.88
C ARG A 40 -16.10 8.62 -15.88
N HIS A 41 -16.68 8.87 -17.05
CA HIS A 41 -18.13 8.74 -17.23
C HIS A 41 -18.64 7.37 -16.74
N ASP A 42 -17.94 6.29 -17.09
CA ASP A 42 -18.32 4.94 -16.68
C ASP A 42 -18.39 4.73 -15.16
N ASP A 43 -17.62 5.49 -14.38
CA ASP A 43 -17.64 5.40 -12.90
C ASP A 43 -18.99 5.85 -12.33
N LEU A 44 -19.78 6.60 -13.10
CA LEU A 44 -21.12 7.03 -12.71
C LEU A 44 -22.18 5.94 -12.89
N LYS A 45 -21.95 4.92 -13.74
CA LYS A 45 -22.96 3.90 -14.11
C LYS A 45 -23.71 3.29 -12.92
N PRO A 46 -23.06 2.90 -11.80
CA PRO A 46 -23.77 2.31 -10.67
C PRO A 46 -24.80 3.23 -10.00
N PHE A 47 -24.67 4.55 -10.18
CA PHE A 47 -25.47 5.57 -9.50
C PHE A 47 -26.58 6.16 -10.38
N LEU A 48 -26.61 5.79 -11.65
CA LEU A 48 -27.47 6.43 -12.66
C LEU A 48 -28.81 5.71 -12.89
N ASN A 49 -29.14 4.64 -12.15
CA ASN A 49 -30.43 3.93 -12.24
C ASN A 49 -30.87 3.62 -13.69
N GLY A 50 -29.94 3.13 -14.51
CA GLY A 50 -30.18 2.79 -15.92
C GLY A 50 -30.01 3.96 -16.90
N TRP A 51 -29.65 5.15 -16.43
CA TRP A 51 -29.34 6.29 -17.30
C TRP A 51 -27.91 6.20 -17.85
N SER A 52 -27.72 6.70 -19.08
CA SER A 52 -26.40 6.76 -19.71
C SER A 52 -25.47 7.74 -18.98
N PRO A 53 -24.20 7.36 -18.71
CA PRO A 53 -23.21 8.24 -18.10
C PRO A 53 -22.68 9.34 -19.03
N TYR A 54 -23.03 9.27 -20.32
CA TYR A 54 -22.65 10.25 -21.34
C TYR A 54 -23.74 11.31 -21.58
N GLY A 55 -24.87 11.20 -20.87
CA GLY A 55 -25.99 12.14 -20.95
C GLY A 55 -27.22 11.58 -21.69
N PRO A 56 -28.34 12.33 -21.70
CA PRO A 56 -29.64 11.84 -22.16
C PRO A 56 -29.77 11.67 -23.69
N PHE A 57 -28.71 11.95 -24.47
CA PHE A 57 -28.75 11.97 -25.93
C PHE A 57 -27.99 10.79 -26.60
N ASP A 58 -27.26 9.98 -25.84
CA ASP A 58 -26.65 8.75 -26.35
C ASP A 58 -27.66 7.61 -26.31
N ARG A 59 -28.34 7.37 -27.43
CA ARG A 59 -29.29 6.25 -27.63
C ARG A 59 -28.81 5.32 -28.72
#